data_AF-M0ECU4-F1
#
_entry.id   AF-M0ECU4-F1
#
_cell.length_a   1.000
_cell.length_b   1.000
_cell.length_c   1.000
_cell.angle_alpha   90.00
_cell.angle_beta   90.00
_cell.angle_gamma   90.00
#
_symmetry.space_group_name_H-M   'P 1'
#
loop_
_entity.id
_entity.type
_entity.pdbx_description
1 polymer ?
#
loop_
_entity_poly.entity_id
_entity_poly.type
_entity_poly.pdbx_seq_one_letter_code
_entity_poly.pdbx_strand_id
1 'polypeptide(L)'
;MSDYSEVDTIALTLVQATALLLPVVFLSFRFYLDDAEGEAPAKEIEQSAKRLVLMIFLLTATGFLSTIAILDFSLKPTIAFFAVLSLAAFFLVYGWFFYKIVT
;
A
#
# COMPACT_ATOMS: atom_id res chain seq x y z
N MET A 1 17.43 9.51 26.53
CA MET A 1 16.84 9.01 25.26
C MET A 1 15.45 8.51 25.58
N SER A 2 14.42 9.07 24.94
CA SER A 2 13.07 8.50 24.98
C SER A 2 13.10 7.12 24.31
N ASP A 3 12.60 6.10 25.00
CA ASP A 3 12.55 4.73 24.46
C ASP A 3 11.45 4.65 23.38
N TYR A 4 11.88 4.44 22.13
CA TYR A 4 11.00 4.29 20.97
C TYR A 4 11.12 2.89 20.33
N SER A 5 11.52 1.89 21.11
CA SER A 5 11.69 0.50 20.64
C SER A 5 10.43 -0.11 20.02
N GLU A 6 9.25 0.21 20.56
CA GLU A 6 7.97 -0.20 19.99
C GLU A 6 7.72 0.41 18.61
N VAL A 7 8.12 1.68 18.42
CA VAL A 7 7.97 2.40 17.15
C VAL A 7 8.91 1.82 16.09
N ASP A 8 10.12 1.40 16.46
CA ASP A 8 11.03 0.69 15.55
C ASP A 8 10.43 -0.63 15.06
N THR A 9 9.83 -1.39 15.97
CA THR A 9 9.18 -2.66 15.65
C THR A 9 8.04 -2.44 14.66
N ILE A 10 7.21 -1.41 14.88
CA ILE A 10 6.14 -1.03 13.96
C ILE A 10 6.72 -0.64 12.60
N ALA A 11 7.71 0.25 12.56
CA ALA A 11 8.32 0.72 11.31
C ALA A 11 8.93 -0.43 10.49
N LEU A 12 9.67 -1.34 11.14
CA LEU A 12 10.21 -2.53 10.50
C LEU A 12 9.11 -3.45 9.96
N THR A 13 8.04 -3.65 10.73
CA THR A 13 6.88 -4.43 10.31
C THR A 13 6.22 -3.81 9.08
N LEU A 14 6.07 -2.49 9.03
CA LEU A 14 5.49 -1.77 7.88
C LEU A 14 6.37 -1.87 6.63
N VAL A 15 7.69 -1.80 6.77
CA VAL A 15 8.63 -2.02 5.64
C VAL A 15 8.46 -3.43 5.08
N GLN A 16 8.43 -4.45 5.94
CA GLN A 16 8.23 -5.84 5.54
C GLN A 16 6.87 -6.05 4.88
N ALA A 17 5.80 -5.52 5.48
CA ALA A 17 4.45 -5.59 4.92
C ALA A 17 4.39 -4.96 3.53
N THR A 18 5.00 -3.79 3.35
CA THR A 18 5.07 -3.11 2.05
C THR A 18 5.76 -3.99 0.99
N ALA A 19 6.89 -4.62 1.34
CA ALA A 19 7.62 -5.50 0.44
C ALA A 19 6.81 -6.74 0.03
N LEU A 20 5.99 -7.29 0.94
CA LEU A 20 5.14 -8.44 0.68
C LEU A 20 3.87 -8.09 -0.11
N LEU A 21 3.28 -6.92 0.15
CA LEU A 21 2.03 -6.48 -0.48
C LEU A 21 2.21 -5.99 -1.91
N LEU A 22 3.39 -5.46 -2.25
CA LEU A 22 3.65 -4.94 -3.60
C LEU A 22 3.49 -6.05 -4.68
N PRO A 23 4.13 -7.24 -4.56
CA PRO A 23 3.87 -8.36 -5.47
C PRO A 23 2.39 -8.78 -5.51
N VAL A 24 1.72 -8.81 -4.36
CA VAL A 24 0.30 -9.20 -4.25
C VAL A 24 -0.59 -8.28 -5.08
N VAL A 25 -0.33 -6.97 -5.04
CA VAL A 25 -1.05 -5.97 -5.84
C VAL A 25 -0.83 -6.18 -7.34
N PHE A 26 0.41 -6.42 -7.76
CA PHE A 26 0.72 -6.72 -9.17
C PHE A 26 0.03 -7.99 -9.66
N LEU A 27 0.08 -9.07 -8.87
CA LEU A 27 -0.59 -10.32 -9.22
C LEU A 27 -2.11 -10.15 -9.29
N SER A 28 -2.70 -9.45 -8.31
CA SER A 28 -4.14 -9.17 -8.29
C SER A 28 -4.59 -8.42 -9.54
N PHE A 29 -3.82 -7.40 -9.96
CA PHE A 29 -4.13 -6.64 -11.16
C PHE A 29 -3.91 -7.44 -12.45
N ARG A 30 -2.88 -8.29 -12.48
CA ARG A 30 -2.65 -9.20 -13.61
C ARG A 30 -3.83 -10.15 -13.79
N PHE A 31 -4.28 -10.82 -12.73
CA PHE A 31 -5.44 -11.71 -12.80
C PHE A 31 -6.70 -10.97 -13.24
N TYR A 32 -6.91 -9.74 -12.76
CA TYR A 32 -7.99 -8.90 -13.24
C TYR A 32 -7.92 -8.61 -14.75
N LEU A 33 -6.73 -8.32 -15.28
CA LEU A 33 -6.57 -8.08 -16.72
C LEU A 33 -6.82 -9.34 -17.54
N ASP A 34 -6.33 -10.49 -17.09
CA ASP A 34 -6.55 -11.78 -17.74
C ASP A 34 -8.05 -12.12 -17.76
N ASP A 35 -8.80 -11.84 -16.68
CA ASP A 35 -10.26 -12.04 -16.62
C ASP A 35 -11.05 -11.00 -17.46
N ALA A 36 -10.54 -9.77 -17.58
CA ALA A 36 -11.19 -8.68 -18.31
C ALA A 36 -10.94 -8.70 -19.83
N GLU A 37 -10.04 -9.58 -20.31
CA GLU A 37 -9.60 -9.63 -21.70
C GLU A 37 -10.73 -10.12 -22.63
N GLY A 38 -11.42 -9.16 -23.26
CA GLY A 38 -12.46 -9.42 -24.28
C GLY A 38 -13.86 -8.89 -23.95
N GLU A 39 -14.13 -8.54 -22.69
CA GLU A 39 -15.49 -8.17 -22.23
C GLU A 39 -15.57 -6.77 -21.60
N ALA A 40 -14.48 -6.25 -21.03
CA ALA A 40 -14.53 -5.00 -20.27
C ALA A 40 -14.36 -3.74 -21.16
N PRO A 41 -15.20 -2.70 -21.00
CA PRO A 41 -15.03 -1.44 -21.72
C PRO A 41 -13.70 -0.76 -21.34
N ALA A 42 -13.03 -0.14 -22.31
CA ALA A 42 -11.71 0.49 -22.13
C ALA A 42 -11.63 1.49 -20.95
N LYS A 43 -12.74 2.16 -20.64
CA LYS A 43 -12.85 3.10 -19.52
C LYS A 43 -12.70 2.42 -18.15
N GLU A 44 -13.16 1.17 -18.01
CA GLU A 44 -13.03 0.41 -16.77
C GLU A 44 -11.60 -0.06 -16.56
N ILE A 45 -10.94 -0.53 -17.62
CA ILE A 45 -9.51 -0.88 -17.62
C ILE A 45 -8.67 0.34 -17.20
N GLU A 46 -8.95 1.53 -17.76
CA GLU A 46 -8.26 2.76 -17.39
C GLU A 46 -8.46 3.14 -15.91
N GLN A 47 -9.69 3.02 -15.38
CA GLN A 47 -9.98 3.29 -13.98
C GLN A 47 -9.26 2.31 -13.04
N SER A 48 -9.25 1.02 -13.39
CA SER A 48 -8.53 0.00 -12.65
C SER A 48 -7.02 0.24 -12.67
N ALA A 49 -6.45 0.65 -13.81
CA ALA A 49 -5.04 1.04 -13.90
C ALA A 49 -4.71 2.25 -13.02
N LYS A 50 -5.57 3.28 -12.96
CA LYS A 50 -5.40 4.42 -12.04
C LYS A 50 -5.39 3.97 -10.58
N ARG A 51 -6.26 3.02 -10.21
CA ARG A 51 -6.27 2.45 -8.85
C ARG A 51 -5.01 1.65 -8.56
N LEU A 52 -4.49 0.89 -9.53
CA LEU A 52 -3.19 0.22 -9.39
C LEU A 52 -2.09 1.21 -9.06
N VAL A 53 -1.98 2.29 -9.84
CA VAL A 53 -0.97 3.34 -9.60
C VAL A 53 -1.14 3.96 -8.21
N LEU A 54 -2.38 4.22 -7.79
CA LEU A 54 -2.67 4.73 -6.44
C LEU A 54 -2.24 3.74 -5.34
N MET A 55 -2.50 2.45 -5.52
CA MET A 55 -2.08 1.40 -4.57
C MET A 55 -0.56 1.31 -4.46
N ILE A 56 0.16 1.34 -5.60
CA ILE A 56 1.63 1.36 -5.63
C ILE A 56 2.16 2.63 -4.95
N PHE A 57 1.54 3.78 -5.20
CA PHE A 57 1.92 5.03 -4.57
C PHE A 57 1.76 4.98 -3.05
N LEU A 58 0.62 4.48 -2.54
CA LEU A 58 0.36 4.35 -1.11
C LEU A 58 1.32 3.37 -0.43
N LEU A 59 1.64 2.24 -1.08
CA LEU A 59 2.66 1.31 -0.60
C LEU A 59 4.05 1.96 -0.58
N THR A 60 4.41 2.67 -1.64
CA THR A 60 5.70 3.39 -1.71
C THR A 60 5.81 4.44 -0.62
N ALA A 61 4.75 5.23 -0.40
CA ALA A 61 4.69 6.21 0.68
C ALA A 61 4.81 5.54 2.06
N THR A 62 4.12 4.43 2.28
CA THR A 62 4.21 3.63 3.52
C THR A 62 5.64 3.16 3.75
N GLY A 63 6.26 2.52 2.76
CA GLY A 63 7.63 2.01 2.86
C GLY A 63 8.65 3.13 3.08
N PHE A 64 8.50 4.26 2.38
CA PHE A 64 9.36 5.42 2.51
C PHE A 64 9.26 6.05 3.91
N LEU A 65 8.05 6.34 4.39
CA LEU A 65 7.83 6.88 5.73
C LEU A 65 8.32 5.93 6.82
N SER A 66 8.08 4.63 6.66
CA SER A 66 8.55 3.61 7.60
C SER A 66 10.07 3.52 7.64
N THR A 67 10.73 3.63 6.48
CA THR A 67 12.20 3.67 6.39
C THR A 67 12.76 4.89 7.10
N ILE A 68 12.13 6.05 6.93
CA ILE A 68 12.53 7.26 7.66
C ILE A 68 12.31 7.05 9.16
N ALA A 69 11.19 6.47 9.59
CA ALA A 69 10.87 6.26 11.00
C ALA A 69 11.84 5.32 11.75
N ILE A 70 12.65 4.53 11.04
CA ILE A 70 13.74 3.72 11.64
C ILE A 70 14.93 4.59 12.06
N LEU A 71 15.09 5.77 11.46
CA LEU A 71 16.15 6.70 11.84
C LEU A 71 15.87 7.28 13.23
N ASP A 72 16.93 7.51 14.01
CA ASP A 72 16.81 8.07 15.37
C ASP A 72 16.70 9.61 15.32
N PHE A 73 15.48 10.14 15.32
CA PHE A 73 15.18 11.57 15.34
C PHE A 73 13.88 11.88 16.10
N SER A 74 13.70 13.14 16.49
CA SER A 74 12.63 13.56 17.40
C SER A 74 11.19 13.43 16.86
N LEU A 75 11.02 13.41 15.54
CA LEU A 75 9.70 13.31 14.87
C LEU A 75 9.32 11.88 14.48
N LYS A 76 10.11 10.88 14.89
CA LYS A 76 9.90 9.46 14.57
C LYS A 76 8.48 8.95 14.83
N PRO A 77 7.85 9.17 16.00
CA PRO A 77 6.48 8.70 16.26
C PRO A 77 5.45 9.27 15.29
N THR A 78 5.62 10.55 14.93
CA THR A 78 4.74 11.24 13.97
C THR A 78 4.86 10.62 12.58
N ILE A 79 6.08 10.32 12.13
CA ILE A 79 6.30 9.70 10.82
C ILE A 79 5.75 8.27 10.79
N ALA A 80 5.97 7.49 11.85
CA ALA A 80 5.41 6.15 11.97
C ALA A 80 3.87 6.17 11.93
N PHE A 81 3.23 7.14 12.59
CA PHE A 81 1.77 7.31 12.52
C PHE A 81 1.28 7.55 11.10
N PHE A 82 1.92 8.44 10.33
CA PHE A 82 1.57 8.66 8.93
C PHE A 82 1.84 7.45 8.05
N ALA A 83 2.87 6.65 8.34
CA ALA A 83 3.13 5.41 7.64
C ALA A 83 1.97 4.40 7.86
N VAL A 84 1.51 4.23 9.11
CA VAL A 84 0.35 3.39 9.43
C VAL A 84 -0.91 3.90 8.72
N LEU A 85 -1.16 5.21 8.73
CA LEU A 85 -2.31 5.79 8.03
C LEU A 85 -2.26 5.57 6.52
N SER A 86 -1.09 5.71 5.90
CA SER A 86 -0.89 5.43 4.48
C SER A 86 -1.18 3.96 4.15
N LEU A 87 -0.77 3.03 5.02
CA LEU A 87 -1.07 1.61 4.87
C LEU A 87 -2.57 1.31 5.04
N ALA A 88 -3.23 1.95 6.01
CA ALA A 88 -4.67 1.82 6.19
C ALA A 88 -5.44 2.33 4.96
N ALA A 89 -5.02 3.47 4.39
CA ALA A 89 -5.57 3.98 3.15
C ALA A 89 -5.35 3.01 1.98
N PHE A 90 -4.18 2.39 1.90
CA PHE A 90 -3.92 1.31 0.93
C PHE A 90 -4.94 0.18 1.06
N PHE A 91 -5.18 -0.34 2.26
CA PHE A 91 -6.13 -1.44 2.46
C PHE A 91 -7.57 -1.06 2.08
N LEU A 92 -7.98 0.19 2.28
CA LEU A 92 -9.29 0.67 1.82
C LEU A 92 -9.38 0.68 0.29
N VAL A 93 -8.36 1.18 -0.40
CA VAL A 93 -8.32 1.20 -1.88
C VAL A 93 -8.25 -0.23 -2.43
N TYR A 94 -7.44 -1.09 -1.81
CA TYR A 94 -7.29 -2.50 -2.20
C TYR A 94 -8.59 -3.28 -1.99
N GLY A 95 -9.25 -3.13 -0.84
CA GLY A 95 -10.55 -3.74 -0.57
C GLY A 95 -11.62 -3.25 -1.55
N TRP A 96 -11.62 -1.96 -1.88
CA TRP A 96 -12.53 -1.42 -2.90
C TRP A 96 -12.24 -1.96 -4.30
N PHE A 97 -10.96 -2.15 -4.65
CA PHE A 97 -10.56 -2.77 -5.91
C PHE A 97 -11.12 -4.19 -6.04
N PHE A 98 -10.97 -5.02 -5.01
CA PHE A 98 -11.54 -6.37 -4.99
C PHE A 98 -13.06 -6.39 -5.03
N TYR A 99 -13.72 -5.53 -4.24
CA TYR A 99 -15.19 -5.43 -4.26
C TYR A 99 -15.71 -5.14 -5.68
N LYS A 100 -15.04 -4.26 -6.41
CA LYS A 100 -15.37 -3.91 -7.80
C LYS A 100 -15.12 -5.00 -8.83
N ILE A 101 -14.29 -6.00 -8.51
CA ILE A 101 -13.99 -7.13 -9.41
C ILE A 101 -14.98 -8.27 -9.17
N VAL A 102 -15.33 -8.49 -7.90
CA VAL A 102 -16.23 -9.59 -7.49
C VAL A 102 -17.70 -9.25 -7.72
N THR A 103 -18.06 -7.97 -7.68
CA THR A 103 -19.45 -7.48 -7.78
C THR A 103 -19.65 -6.63 -9.02
#